data_AF-A0A8I1YBF9-F1
#
_entry.id   AF-A0A8I1YBF9-F1
#
_cell.length_a   1.000
_cell.length_b   1.000
_cell.length_c   1.000
_cell.angle_alpha   90.00
_cell.angle_beta   90.00
_cell.angle_gamma   90.00
#
_symmetry.space_group_name_H-M   'P 1'
#
loop_
_entity.id
_entity.type
_entity.pdbx_description
1 polymer ?
#
loop_
_entity_poly.entity_id
_entity_poly.type
_entity_poly.pdbx_seq_one_letter_code
_entity_poly.pdbx_strand_id
1 'polypeptide(L)'
;MQSAEIPALEPFSEVLSPTGARWSGEVVRLGYRIAGTDTVLTSIEVPLAVVRESIPRELAINLDPRGLVTASVECYTKETEFRAVSLVDLVRQLLHADRIRMEEIGMSDLEALLHILKISMQLVEAKMA
;
A
#
# COMPACT_ATOMS: atom_id res chain seq x y z
N MET A 1 18.37 34.43 36.70
CA MET A 1 17.85 33.10 36.35
C MET A 1 18.28 32.84 34.92
N GLN A 2 19.27 31.98 34.69
CA GLN A 2 19.68 31.60 33.33
C GLN A 2 18.61 30.66 32.78
N SER A 3 17.99 31.04 31.67
CA SER A 3 17.11 30.15 30.92
C SER A 3 17.94 28.94 30.49
N ALA A 4 17.57 27.75 30.96
CA ALA A 4 18.18 26.52 30.44
C ALA A 4 17.82 26.43 28.96
N GLU A 5 18.82 26.61 28.08
CA GLU A 5 18.64 26.38 26.66
C GLU A 5 18.28 24.91 26.47
N ILE A 6 17.09 24.66 25.91
CA ILE A 6 16.67 23.31 25.58
C ILE A 6 17.57 22.86 24.42
N PRO A 7 18.36 21.79 24.58
CA PRO A 7 19.20 21.30 23.51
C PRO A 7 18.34 20.93 22.30
N ALA A 8 18.77 21.35 21.11
CA ALA A 8 18.09 20.99 19.88
C ALA A 8 18.11 19.46 19.73
N LEU A 9 16.99 18.87 19.33
CA LEU A 9 16.84 17.42 19.13
C LEU A 9 16.75 17.12 17.64
N GLU A 10 17.39 16.05 17.20
CA GLU A 10 17.23 15.52 15.85
C GLU A 10 16.74 14.06 15.90
N PRO A 11 15.83 13.68 14.98
CA PRO A 11 15.43 12.29 14.82
C PRO A 11 16.56 11.48 14.17
N PHE A 12 16.69 10.21 14.56
CA PHE A 12 17.62 9.29 13.92
C PHE A 12 17.03 7.89 13.73
N SER A 13 17.61 7.16 12.78
CA SER A 13 17.32 5.76 12.49
C SER A 13 18.60 5.01 12.12
N GLU A 14 18.89 3.89 12.79
CA GLU A 14 20.07 3.06 12.51
C GLU A 14 19.71 1.57 12.54
N VAL A 15 20.42 0.76 11.74
CA VAL A 15 20.27 -0.70 11.72
C VAL A 15 21.37 -1.31 12.57
N LEU A 16 21.00 -2.05 13.61
CA LEU A 16 21.94 -2.76 14.46
C LEU A 16 21.96 -4.23 14.06
N SER A 17 23.15 -4.71 13.72
CA SER A 17 23.42 -6.14 13.60
C SER A 17 23.71 -6.72 14.99
N PRO A 18 23.12 -7.86 15.38
CA PRO A 18 23.28 -8.39 16.73
C PRO A 18 24.73 -8.80 17.00
N THR A 19 25.39 -8.07 17.89
CA THR A 19 26.66 -8.47 18.51
C THR A 19 26.36 -9.00 19.91
N GLY A 20 25.73 -10.18 20.00
CA GLY A 20 25.52 -10.87 21.27
C GLY A 20 24.10 -11.36 21.53
N ALA A 21 23.91 -12.67 21.31
CA ALA A 21 23.09 -13.65 22.03
C ALA A 21 21.64 -13.37 22.50
N ARG A 22 20.99 -12.22 22.27
CA ARG A 22 19.58 -12.08 22.64
C ARG A 22 18.62 -12.27 21.49
N TRP A 23 18.80 -11.61 20.35
CA TRP A 23 17.86 -11.69 19.23
C TRP A 23 18.54 -12.17 17.94
N SER A 24 17.99 -13.18 17.29
CA SER A 24 18.44 -13.67 15.98
C SER A 24 17.79 -12.84 14.87
N GLY A 25 18.26 -11.62 14.64
CA GLY A 25 17.77 -10.78 13.55
C GLY A 25 18.28 -9.34 13.62
N GLU A 26 18.36 -8.68 12.46
CA GLU A 26 18.62 -7.23 12.35
C GLU A 26 17.51 -6.46 13.07
N VAL A 27 17.87 -5.46 13.86
CA VAL A 27 16.91 -4.55 14.53
C VAL A 27 17.12 -3.14 14.03
N VAL A 28 16.03 -2.39 13.90
CA VAL A 28 16.06 -0.95 13.61
C VAL A 28 15.88 -0.21 14.92
N ARG A 29 16.80 0.69 15.22
CA ARG A 29 16.72 1.59 16.35
C ARG A 29 16.30 2.97 15.86
N LEU A 30 15.23 3.50 16.43
CA LEU A 30 14.61 4.77 16.07
C LEU A 30 14.51 5.65 17.30
N GLY A 31 14.77 6.94 17.20
CA GLY A 31 14.73 7.79 18.38
C GLY A 31 15.07 9.25 18.14
N TYR A 32 15.31 9.96 19.24
CA TYR A 32 15.80 11.34 19.25
C TYR A 32 17.14 11.41 19.96
N ARG A 33 18.07 12.19 19.40
CA ARG A 33 19.36 12.51 19.99
C ARG A 33 19.58 14.01 20.03
N ILE A 34 20.50 14.46 20.87
CA ILE A 34 20.87 15.87 20.94
C ILE A 34 21.62 16.23 19.65
N ALA A 35 21.08 17.20 18.90
CA ALA A 35 21.59 17.62 17.61
C ALA A 35 23.07 18.04 17.70
N GLY A 36 23.86 17.60 16.72
CA GLY A 36 25.31 17.81 16.71
C GLY A 36 26.10 16.94 17.70
N THR A 37 25.45 15.96 18.35
CA THR A 37 26.10 14.98 19.23
C THR A 37 25.60 13.57 18.94
N ASP A 38 26.35 12.55 19.37
CA ASP A 38 25.91 11.15 19.35
C ASP A 38 25.12 10.76 20.62
N THR A 39 24.69 11.75 21.43
CA THR A 39 23.99 11.48 22.70
C THR A 39 22.52 11.16 22.44
N VAL A 40 22.17 9.88 22.50
CA VAL A 40 20.78 9.41 22.40
C VAL A 40 19.99 9.78 23.65
N LEU A 41 18.91 10.52 23.47
CA LEU A 41 18.00 10.90 24.55
C LEU A 41 16.97 9.80 24.82
N THR A 42 16.36 9.30 23.74
CA THR A 42 15.38 8.21 23.79
C THR A 42 15.43 7.42 22.51
N SER A 43 15.23 6.11 22.60
CA SER A 43 15.16 5.22 21.45
C SER A 43 14.24 4.04 21.71
N ILE A 44 13.57 3.58 20.66
CA ILE A 44 12.90 2.30 20.59
C ILE A 44 13.65 1.38 19.64
N GLU A 45 13.66 0.09 19.95
CA GLU A 45 14.23 -0.95 19.10
C GLU A 45 13.09 -1.81 18.56
N VAL A 46 13.03 -1.95 17.24
CA VAL A 46 12.00 -2.71 16.54
C VAL A 46 12.69 -3.77 15.68
N PRO A 47 12.28 -5.05 15.74
CA PRO A 47 12.79 -6.05 14.81
C PRO A 47 12.58 -5.60 13.36
N LEU A 48 13.61 -5.68 12.51
CA LEU A 48 13.52 -5.23 11.12
C LEU A 48 12.43 -5.97 10.33
N ALA A 49 12.13 -7.22 10.71
CA ALA A 49 11.02 -7.99 10.16
C ALA A 49 9.67 -7.27 10.32
N VAL A 50 9.41 -6.72 11.52
CA VAL A 50 8.17 -5.99 11.82
C VAL A 50 8.11 -4.68 11.02
N VAL A 51 9.23 -3.96 10.94
CA VAL A 51 9.31 -2.71 10.16
C VAL A 51 8.98 -2.97 8.68
N ARG A 52 9.56 -4.01 8.07
CA ARG A 52 9.32 -4.38 6.67
C ARG A 52 7.87 -4.79 6.40
N GLU A 53 7.21 -5.44 7.34
CA GLU A 53 5.80 -5.83 7.20
C GLU A 53 4.83 -4.65 7.37
N SER A 54 5.24 -3.62 8.13
CA SER A 54 4.41 -2.46 8.48
C SER A 54 4.48 -1.27 7.51
N ILE A 55 5.32 -1.32 6.48
CA ILE A 55 5.35 -0.27 5.44
C ILE A 55 4.01 -0.33 4.69
N PRO A 56 3.22 0.76 4.66
CA PRO A 56 1.96 0.78 3.93
C PRO A 56 2.23 0.46 2.45
N ARG A 57 1.66 -0.64 2.00
CA ARG A 57 1.70 -1.06 0.60
C ARG A 57 0.70 -0.22 -0.16
N GLU A 58 1.14 0.88 -0.75
CA GLU A 58 0.31 1.59 -1.72
C GLU A 58 0.23 0.74 -3.00
N LEU A 59 -0.93 0.11 -3.19
CA LEU A 59 -1.25 -0.64 -4.39
C LEU A 59 -1.77 0.34 -5.44
N ALA A 60 -0.92 0.71 -6.39
CA ALA A 60 -1.34 1.44 -7.57
C ALA A 60 -1.84 0.45 -8.62
N ILE A 61 -3.10 0.59 -9.03
CA ILE A 61 -3.70 -0.20 -10.10
C ILE A 61 -3.81 0.70 -11.33
N ASN A 62 -3.08 0.36 -12.38
CA ASN A 62 -3.12 1.05 -13.65
C ASN A 62 -3.84 0.19 -14.69
N LEU A 63 -4.74 0.81 -15.45
CA LEU A 63 -5.43 0.22 -16.59
C LEU A 63 -4.89 0.88 -17.86
N ASP A 64 -4.27 0.10 -18.74
CA ASP A 64 -3.79 0.64 -20.01
C ASP A 64 -4.96 0.78 -21.03
N PRO A 65 -4.76 1.57 -22.11
CA PRO A 65 -5.77 1.72 -23.17
C PRO A 65 -6.09 0.42 -23.94
N ARG A 66 -5.34 -0.66 -23.73
CA ARG A 66 -5.54 -1.98 -24.33
C ARG A 66 -6.28 -2.93 -23.38
N GLY A 67 -6.68 -2.46 -22.19
CA GLY A 67 -7.38 -3.25 -21.19
C GLY A 67 -6.49 -4.14 -20.33
N LEU A 68 -5.18 -3.90 -20.28
CA LEU A 68 -4.25 -4.57 -19.39
C LEU A 68 -4.30 -3.91 -18.01
N VAL A 69 -4.52 -4.71 -16.96
CA VAL A 69 -4.45 -4.25 -15.58
C VAL A 69 -3.08 -4.58 -15.02
N THR A 70 -2.35 -3.55 -14.62
CA THR A 70 -1.06 -3.69 -13.95
C THR A 70 -1.20 -3.17 -12.53
N ALA A 71 -0.94 -4.05 -11.56
CA ALA A 71 -0.82 -3.67 -10.16
C ALA A 71 0.66 -3.45 -9.85
N SER A 72 1.00 -2.27 -9.32
CA SER A 72 2.33 -1.98 -8.81
C SER A 72 2.22 -1.65 -7.33
N VAL A 73 3.08 -2.27 -6.53
CA VAL A 73 3.25 -1.89 -5.13
C VAL A 73 4.62 -1.24 -5.00
N GLU A 74 4.66 -0.03 -4.46
CA GLU A 74 5.93 0.58 -4.06
C GLU A 74 6.45 -0.16 -2.82
N CYS A 75 7.27 -1.17 -3.06
CA CYS A 75 8.03 -1.84 -2.02
C CYS A 75 9.47 -1.34 -2.05
N TYR A 76 9.93 -0.73 -0.96
CA TYR A 76 11.34 -0.38 -0.74
C TYR A 76 12.25 -1.61 -0.57
N THR A 77 11.71 -2.82 -0.61
CA THR A 77 12.47 -4.08 -0.58
C THR A 77 12.09 -4.97 -1.76
N LYS A 78 13.08 -5.18 -2.64
CA LYS A 78 13.17 -6.13 -3.77
C LYS A 78 11.88 -6.84 -4.20
N GLU A 79 11.42 -6.45 -5.39
CA GLU A 79 10.81 -7.32 -6.41
C GLU A 79 9.68 -8.23 -5.92
N THR A 80 8.55 -7.64 -5.53
CA THR A 80 7.27 -8.31 -5.74
C THR A 80 6.85 -8.06 -7.19
N GLU A 81 7.28 -8.92 -8.11
CA GLU A 81 6.77 -8.92 -9.49
C GLU A 81 5.28 -9.29 -9.48
N PHE A 82 4.42 -8.30 -9.66
CA PHE A 82 3.01 -8.55 -9.95
C PHE A 82 2.87 -8.95 -11.41
N ARG A 83 2.29 -10.12 -11.63
CA ARG A 83 2.00 -10.65 -12.96
C ARG A 83 0.91 -9.77 -13.59
N ALA A 84 1.19 -9.16 -14.74
CA ALA A 84 0.18 -8.42 -15.50
C ALA A 84 -0.90 -9.40 -15.98
N VAL A 85 -2.17 -9.06 -15.74
CA VAL A 85 -3.32 -9.89 -16.13
C VAL A 85 -4.28 -9.04 -16.98
N SER A 86 -4.79 -9.62 -18.06
CA SER A 86 -5.79 -8.95 -18.89
C SER A 86 -7.09 -8.77 -18.11
N LEU A 87 -7.72 -7.60 -18.20
CA LEU A 87 -9.03 -7.35 -17.62
C LEU A 87 -10.07 -8.36 -18.11
N VAL A 88 -9.98 -8.78 -19.38
CA VAL A 88 -10.89 -9.77 -19.97
C VAL A 88 -10.76 -11.12 -19.28
N ASP A 89 -9.55 -11.53 -18.93
CA ASP A 89 -9.31 -12.80 -18.25
C ASP A 89 -9.73 -12.74 -16.78
N LEU A 90 -9.58 -11.58 -16.12
CA LEU A 90 -10.13 -11.31 -14.79
C LEU A 90 -11.65 -11.40 -14.78
N VAL A 91 -12.32 -10.78 -15.76
CA VAL A 91 -13.77 -10.85 -15.92
C VAL A 91 -14.21 -12.29 -16.19
N ARG A 92 -13.51 -13.03 -17.05
CA ARG A 92 -13.80 -14.45 -17.28
C ARG A 92 -13.62 -15.31 -16.02
N GLN A 93 -12.62 -15.03 -15.20
CA GLN A 93 -12.40 -15.74 -13.93
C GLN A 93 -13.49 -15.44 -12.90
N LEU A 94 -14.02 -14.21 -12.88
CA LEU A 94 -15.15 -13.83 -12.03
C LEU A 94 -16.47 -14.43 -12.49
N LEU A 95 -16.62 -14.61 -13.80
CA LEU A 95 -17.79 -15.23 -14.43
C LEU A 95 -17.76 -16.77 -14.40
N HIS A 96 -16.78 -17.41 -13.75
CA HIS A 96 -16.84 -18.85 -13.50
C HIS A 96 -18.08 -19.15 -12.63
N ALA A 97 -18.89 -20.11 -13.08
CA ALA A 97 -20.20 -20.44 -12.49
C ALA A 97 -20.16 -20.68 -10.97
N ASP A 98 -19.03 -21.19 -10.44
CA ASP A 98 -18.84 -21.44 -9.00
C ASP A 98 -18.70 -20.17 -8.15
N ARG A 99 -18.55 -18.99 -8.78
CA ARG A 99 -18.36 -17.69 -8.11
C ARG A 99 -19.51 -16.72 -8.33
N ILE A 100 -20.50 -17.10 -9.14
CA ILE A 100 -21.71 -16.30 -9.37
C ILE A 100 -22.71 -16.63 -8.27
N ARG A 101 -22.96 -15.66 -7.39
CA ARG A 101 -24.04 -15.75 -6.40
C ARG A 101 -25.25 -15.01 -6.93
N MET A 102 -26.41 -15.63 -6.82
CA MET A 102 -27.67 -14.99 -7.16
C MET A 102 -28.09 -14.14 -5.97
N GLU A 103 -27.95 -12.83 -6.09
CA GLU A 103 -28.46 -11.87 -5.11
C GLU A 103 -29.89 -11.47 -5.48
N GLU A 104 -30.76 -11.37 -4.48
CA GLU A 104 -32.12 -10.86 -4.66
C GLU A 104 -32.06 -9.34 -4.74
N ILE A 105 -32.37 -8.80 -5.91
CA ILE A 105 -32.24 -7.36 -6.23
C ILE A 105 -33.63 -6.73 -6.19
N GLY A 106 -33.74 -5.58 -5.50
CA GLY A 106 -34.96 -4.80 -5.43
C GLY A 106 -35.23 -4.00 -6.71
N MET A 107 -36.47 -3.54 -6.89
CA MET A 107 -36.86 -2.76 -8.09
C MET A 107 -36.04 -1.45 -8.23
N SER A 108 -35.71 -0.81 -7.11
CA SER A 108 -34.89 0.41 -7.07
C SER A 108 -33.46 0.19 -7.56
N ASP A 109 -32.89 -0.96 -7.23
CA ASP A 109 -31.54 -1.32 -7.63
C ASP A 109 -31.50 -1.64 -9.13
N LEU A 110 -32.56 -2.27 -9.65
CA LEU A 110 -32.72 -2.52 -11.07
C LEU A 110 -32.86 -1.22 -11.89
N GLU A 111 -33.60 -0.24 -11.38
CA GLU A 111 -33.73 1.08 -11.99
C GLU A 111 -32.38 1.84 -11.98
N ALA A 112 -31.63 1.76 -10.87
CA ALA A 112 -30.30 2.34 -10.78
C ALA A 112 -29.32 1.69 -11.78
N LEU A 113 -29.32 0.36 -11.89
CA LEU A 113 -28.50 -0.36 -12.86
C LEU A 113 -28.85 0.01 -14.30
N LEU A 114 -30.14 0.11 -14.62
CA LEU A 114 -30.60 0.54 -15.94
C LEU A 114 -30.17 1.97 -16.27
N HIS A 115 -30.20 2.86 -15.27
CA HIS A 115 -29.76 4.24 -15.43
C HIS A 115 -28.24 4.32 -15.70
N ILE A 116 -27.44 3.59 -14.92
CA ILE A 116 -25.98 3.52 -15.10
C ILE A 116 -25.62 2.97 -16.49
N LEU A 117 -26.35 1.94 -16.96
CA LEU A 117 -26.12 1.35 -18.28
C LEU A 117 -26.38 2.38 -19.40
N LYS A 118 -27.48 3.13 -19.31
CA LYS A 118 -27.81 4.19 -20.29
C LYS A 118 -26.74 5.27 -20.35
N ILE A 119 -26.26 5.74 -19.19
CA ILE A 119 -25.18 6.75 -19.12
C ILE A 119 -23.89 6.19 -19.74
N SER A 120 -23.56 4.94 -19.45
CA SER A 120 -22.36 4.30 -19.97
C SER A 120 -22.41 4.17 -21.50
N MET A 121 -23.55 3.79 -22.08
CA MET A 121 -23.75 3.78 -23.54
C MET A 121 -23.57 5.17 -24.16
N GLN A 122 -24.20 6.19 -23.58
CA GLN A 122 -24.09 7.57 -24.07
C GLN A 122 -22.65 8.08 -24.07
N LEU A 123 -21.87 7.73 -23.03
CA LEU A 123 -20.45 8.07 -22.95
C LEU A 123 -19.63 7.42 -24.07
N VAL A 124 -19.93 6.16 -24.41
CA VAL A 124 -19.26 5.45 -25.51
C VAL A 124 -19.66 6.05 -26.85
N GLU A 125 -20.95 6.30 -27.08
CA GLU A 125 -21.44 6.94 -28.32
C GLU A 125 -20.82 8.33 -28.52
N ALA A 126 -20.76 9.15 -27.46
CA ALA A 126 -20.13 10.47 -27.51
C ALA A 126 -18.61 10.44 -27.76
N LYS A 127 -17.96 9.31 -27.53
CA LYS A 127 -16.53 9.10 -27.86
C LYS A 127 -16.32 8.49 -29.25
N MET A 128 -17.38 7.97 -29.86
CA MET A 128 -17.36 7.41 -31.21
C MET A 128 -17.83 8.40 -32.29
N ALA A 129 -18.54 9.46 -31.90
CA ALA A 129 -18.88 10.62 -32.73
C ALA A 129 -17.72 11.63 -32.81
#